data_AF-A0AAV3UGQ1-F1
#
_entry.id   AF-A0AAV3UGQ1-F1
#
_cell.length_a   1.000
_cell.length_b   1.000
_cell.length_c   1.000
_cell.angle_alpha   90.00
_cell.angle_beta   90.00
_cell.angle_gamma   90.00
#
_symmetry.space_group_name_H-M   'P 1'
#
loop_
_entity.id
_entity.type
_entity.pdbx_description
1 polymer ?
#
loop_
_entity_poly.entity_id
_entity_poly.type
_entity_poly.pdbx_seq_one_letter_code
_entity_poly.pdbx_strand_id
1 'polypeptide(L)'
;MTSFVRIIVTQRVTDASWFRDNTQIVLPTGALDDCRDELEQRFMITAVDEQDTTRLIGNPVVIPKVHDWLVSQGLVPPTSD
;
A
#
# COMPACT_ATOMS: atom_id res chain seq x y z
N MET A 1 15.55 11.33 -9.19
CA MET A 1 14.72 11.47 -7.98
C MET A 1 14.22 10.08 -7.64
N THR A 2 14.86 9.41 -6.68
CA THR A 2 14.52 8.04 -6.28
C THR A 2 13.34 8.10 -5.32
N SER A 3 12.14 7.79 -5.80
CA SER A 3 10.95 7.68 -4.96
C SER A 3 11.10 6.48 -4.02
N PHE A 4 11.13 6.74 -2.71
CA PHE A 4 11.22 5.69 -1.70
C PHE A 4 9.83 5.17 -1.35
N VAL A 5 9.55 3.92 -1.70
CA VAL A 5 8.35 3.20 -1.26
C VAL A 5 8.52 2.86 0.21
N ARG A 6 7.60 3.31 1.07
CA ARG A 6 7.60 2.96 2.49
C ARG A 6 6.35 2.16 2.83
N ILE A 7 6.56 0.90 3.22
CA ILE A 7 5.51 0.08 3.81
C ILE A 7 5.47 0.43 5.29
N ILE A 8 4.38 1.03 5.75
CA ILE A 8 4.20 1.39 7.16
C ILE A 8 3.10 0.50 7.72
N VAL A 9 3.49 -0.54 8.46
CA VAL A 9 2.54 -1.32 9.25
C VAL A 9 2.27 -0.54 10.54
N THR A 10 1.14 0.17 10.62
CA THR A 10 0.75 0.87 11.84
C THR A 10 0.37 -0.17 12.90
N GLN A 11 1.30 -0.47 13.80
CA GLN A 11 1.02 -1.27 14.99
C GLN A 11 1.03 -0.34 16.20
N ARG A 12 -0.14 0.21 16.57
CA ARG A 12 -0.33 0.88 17.86
C ARG A 12 -1.04 -0.05 18.84
N VAL A 13 -0.27 -0.60 19.78
CA VAL A 13 -0.78 -1.30 20.96
C VAL A 13 -1.08 -0.26 22.03
N THR A 14 -2.37 0.09 22.23
CA THR A 14 -2.94 0.42 23.56
C THR A 14 -4.48 0.41 23.66
N ASP A 15 -5.24 0.03 22.62
CA ASP A 15 -6.69 -0.26 22.76
C ASP A 15 -7.09 -1.32 21.71
N ALA A 16 -7.61 -2.46 22.18
CA ALA A 16 -7.20 -3.76 21.64
C ALA A 16 -8.01 -4.34 20.46
N SER A 17 -9.05 -3.68 19.93
CA SER A 17 -10.01 -4.41 19.09
C SER A 17 -10.40 -3.82 17.74
N TRP A 18 -10.03 -2.58 17.41
CA TRP A 18 -10.50 -1.94 16.15
C TRP A 18 -9.43 -1.25 15.30
N PHE A 19 -8.22 -1.05 15.82
CA PHE A 19 -7.16 -0.30 15.13
C PHE A 19 -5.97 -1.14 14.63
N ARG A 20 -6.01 -2.47 14.81
CA ARG A 20 -4.88 -3.36 14.50
C ARG A 20 -4.87 -3.94 13.09
N ASP A 21 -5.91 -3.72 12.31
CA ASP A 21 -6.08 -4.35 10.99
C ASP A 21 -5.83 -3.40 9.82
N ASN A 22 -5.36 -2.16 10.05
CA ASN A 22 -5.00 -1.27 8.95
C ASN A 22 -3.49 -1.34 8.70
N THR A 23 -3.13 -2.10 7.68
CA THR A 23 -1.79 -2.09 7.09
C THR A 23 -1.80 -1.14 5.90
N GLN A 24 -0.74 -0.35 5.71
CA GLN A 24 -0.70 0.64 4.62
C GLN A 24 0.61 0.59 3.83
N ILE A 25 0.51 0.80 2.52
CA ILE A 25 1.65 1.01 1.61
C ILE A 25 1.60 2.46 1.15
N VAL A 26 2.73 3.16 1.23
CA VAL A 26 2.87 4.54 0.74
C VAL A 26 3.69 4.53 -0.54
N LEU A 27 3.09 5.06 -1.61
CA LEU A 27 3.68 5.20 -2.93
C LEU A 27 3.74 6.69 -3.30
N PRO A 28 4.64 7.12 -4.20
CA PRO A 28 4.59 8.48 -4.74
C PRO A 28 3.29 8.68 -5.55
N THR A 29 2.77 9.91 -5.53
CA THR A 29 1.59 10.26 -6.35
C THR A 29 1.85 9.94 -7.82
N GLY A 30 0.86 9.35 -8.48
CA GLY A 30 0.95 8.96 -9.89
C GLY A 30 1.56 7.58 -10.15
N ALA A 31 2.14 6.90 -9.15
CA ALA A 31 2.62 5.52 -9.34
C ALA A 31 1.48 4.52 -9.62
N LEU A 32 0.26 4.85 -9.20
CA LEU A 32 -0.91 4.01 -9.39
C LEU A 32 -1.83 4.52 -10.49
N ASP A 33 -1.56 5.64 -11.16
CA ASP A 33 -2.53 6.29 -12.06
C ASP A 33 -3.07 5.33 -13.13
N ASP A 34 -2.18 4.53 -13.74
CA ASP A 34 -2.53 3.57 -14.78
C ASP A 34 -3.24 2.29 -14.27
N CYS A 35 -3.17 2.00 -12.97
CA CYS A 35 -3.54 0.70 -12.44
C CYS A 35 -4.34 0.72 -11.11
N ARG A 36 -4.68 1.91 -10.62
CA ARG A 36 -5.43 2.13 -9.39
C ARG A 36 -6.78 1.44 -9.44
N ASP A 37 -7.55 1.66 -10.50
CA ASP A 37 -8.87 1.04 -10.66
C ASP A 37 -8.79 -0.48 -10.66
N GLU A 38 -7.75 -1.04 -11.30
CA GLU A 38 -7.51 -2.48 -11.33
C GLU A 38 -7.19 -2.99 -9.93
N LEU A 39 -6.30 -2.29 -9.23
CA LEU A 39 -5.88 -2.59 -7.88
C LEU A 39 -7.06 -2.58 -6.89
N GLU A 40 -7.91 -1.55 -6.91
CA GLU A 40 -9.10 -1.42 -6.06
C GLU A 40 -10.20 -2.45 -6.41
N GLN A 41 -10.23 -2.94 -7.64
CA GLN A 41 -11.14 -4.04 -8.04
C GLN A 41 -10.59 -5.43 -7.68
N ARG A 42 -9.28 -5.66 -7.83
CA ARG A 42 -8.64 -6.94 -7.52
C ARG A 42 -8.50 -7.17 -6.04
N PHE A 43 -8.21 -6.12 -5.29
CA PHE A 43 -7.91 -6.18 -3.87
C PHE A 43 -8.89 -5.30 -3.11
N MET A 44 -9.38 -5.80 -1.97
CA MET A 44 -10.24 -5.03 -1.07
C MET A 44 -9.41 -4.03 -0.28
N ILE A 45 -8.90 -3.03 -1.00
CA ILE A 45 -8.09 -1.92 -0.48
C ILE A 45 -8.70 -0.60 -0.94
N THR A 46 -8.25 0.48 -0.33
CA THR A 46 -8.64 1.84 -0.68
C THR A 46 -7.38 2.65 -0.95
N ALA A 47 -7.30 3.27 -2.12
CA ALA A 47 -6.22 4.19 -2.46
C ALA A 47 -6.64 5.62 -2.08
N VAL A 48 -5.86 6.27 -1.22
CA VAL A 48 -6.07 7.64 -0.77
C VAL A 48 -4.91 8.50 -1.23
N ASP A 49 -5.19 9.48 -2.09
CA ASP A 49 -4.17 10.44 -2.50
C ASP A 49 -3.98 11.51 -1.43
N GLU A 50 -2.72 11.72 -1.07
CA GLU A 50 -2.24 12.84 -0.29
C GLU A 50 -1.41 13.76 -1.19
N GLN A 51 -0.88 14.84 -0.63
CA GLN A 51 -0.26 15.92 -1.41
C GLN A 51 0.79 15.44 -2.42
N ASP A 52 1.66 14.50 -2.03
CA ASP A 52 2.75 13.98 -2.88
C ASP A 52 2.84 12.43 -2.85
N THR A 53 1.94 11.78 -2.12
CA THR A 53 1.93 10.32 -1.97
C THR A 53 0.54 9.75 -2.09
N THR A 54 0.43 8.56 -2.67
CA THR A 54 -0.79 7.75 -2.64
C THR A 54 -0.64 6.66 -1.58
N ARG A 55 -1.61 6.60 -0.66
CA ARG A 55 -1.65 5.63 0.43
C ARG A 55 -2.65 4.53 0.13
N LEU A 56 -2.15 3.30 0.07
CA LEU A 56 -2.98 2.11 -0.03
C LEU A 56 -3.31 1.62 1.36
N ILE A 57 -4.59 1.59 1.70
CA ILE A 57 -5.09 1.17 3.00
C ILE A 57 -5.83 -0.15 2.81
N GLY A 58 -5.47 -1.18 3.56
CA GLY A 58 -6.11 -2.48 3.44
C GLY A 58 -5.86 -3.39 4.62
N ASN A 59 -6.55 -4.53 4.58
CA ASN A 59 -6.38 -5.59 5.56
C ASN A 59 -4.94 -6.14 5.53
N PRO A 60 -4.30 -6.45 6.68
CA PRO A 60 -2.97 -7.04 6.76
C PRO A 60 -2.78 -8.29 5.90
N VAL A 61 -3.83 -9.07 5.65
CA VAL A 61 -3.73 -10.28 4.83
C VAL A 61 -3.67 -9.98 3.32
N VAL A 62 -4.13 -8.79 2.92
CA VAL A 62 -4.22 -8.34 1.52
C VAL A 62 -2.99 -7.54 1.13
N ILE A 63 -2.48 -6.69 2.02
CA ILE A 63 -1.33 -5.82 1.75
C ILE A 63 -0.08 -6.56 1.20
N PRO A 64 0.32 -7.73 1.70
CA PRO A 64 1.44 -8.47 1.13
C PRO A 64 1.20 -8.89 -0.32
N LYS A 65 -0.05 -9.24 -0.68
CA LYS A 65 -0.43 -9.62 -2.05
C LYS A 65 -0.43 -8.41 -2.98
N VAL A 66 -0.89 -7.27 -2.47
CA VAL A 66 -0.83 -5.98 -3.18
C VAL A 66 0.63 -5.61 -3.45
N HIS A 67 1.51 -5.73 -2.46
CA HIS A 67 2.94 -5.48 -2.64
C HIS A 67 3.56 -6.38 -3.71
N ASP A 68 3.32 -7.69 -3.67
CA ASP A 68 3.83 -8.65 -4.66
C ASP A 68 3.34 -8.33 -6.09
N TRP A 69 2.07 -7.94 -6.20
CA TRP A 69 1.50 -7.48 -7.46
C TRP A 69 2.16 -6.17 -7.94
N LEU A 70 2.43 -5.21 -7.06
CA LEU A 70 3.13 -3.97 -7.40
C LEU A 70 4.57 -4.24 -7.88
N VAL A 71 5.26 -5.21 -7.28
CA VAL A 71 6.58 -5.67 -7.74
C VAL A 71 6.47 -6.25 -9.15
N SER A 72 5.44 -7.06 -9.39
CA SER A 72 5.17 -7.67 -10.70
C SER A 72 4.85 -6.63 -11.79
N GLN A 73 4.22 -5.51 -11.43
CA GLN A 73 4.02 -4.37 -12.33
C GLN A 73 5.26 -3.49 -12.50
N GLY A 74 6.33 -3.71 -11.72
CA GLY A 74 7.53 -2.87 -11.72
C GLY A 74 7.35 -1.51 -11.04
N LEU A 75 6.27 -1.33 -10.28
CA LEU A 75 5.93 -0.07 -9.60
C LEU A 75 6.72 0.10 -8.29
N VAL A 76 7.12 -1.01 -7.68
CA VAL A 76 7.98 -1.03 -6.50
C VAL A 76 9.13 -2.01 -6.74
N PRO A 77 10.35 -1.71 -6.22
CA PRO A 77 11.44 -2.66 -6.32
C PRO A 77 11.12 -3.92 -5.52
N PRO A 78 11.60 -5.11 -5.93
CA PRO A 78 11.53 -6.29 -5.08
C PRO A 78 12.23 -5.94 -3.77
N THR A 79 11.58 -6.23 -2.64
CA THR A 79 12.24 -6.10 -1.34
C THR A 79 13.34 -7.16 -1.32
N SER A 80 14.59 -6.76 -1.55
CA SER A 80 15.74 -7.57 -1.18
C SER A 80 15.76 -7.61 0.34
N ASP A 81 15.26 -8.71 0.90
CA ASP A 81 15.50 -9.12 2.29
C ASP A 81 17.02 -9.29 2.53
#